data_AF-A0A354FIA6-F1
#
_entry.id   AF-A0A354FIA6-F1
#
_cell.length_a   1.000
_cell.length_b   1.000
_cell.length_c   1.000
_cell.angle_alpha   90.00
_cell.angle_beta   90.00
_cell.angle_gamma   90.00
#
_symmetry.space_group_name_H-M   'P 1'
#
loop_
_entity.id
_entity.type
_entity.pdbx_description
1 polymer ?
#
loop_
_entity_poly.entity_id
_entity_poly.type
_entity_poly.pdbx_seq_one_letter_code
_entity_poly.pdbx_strand_id
1 'polypeptide(L)' 'HSVVFGGFAPNELALRIDDAKPKALVTASCGIEFTNVIEYKPLVDEALQIAKHPPQTIVLLQRPQSQAALQSGRDH' A
#
# COMPACT_ATOMS: atom_id res chain seq x y z
N HIS A 1 6.65 0.51 -14.34
CA HIS A 1 5.64 0.67 -13.28
C HIS A 1 4.73 -0.55 -13.33
N SER A 2 4.32 -1.09 -12.18
CA SER A 2 3.40 -2.23 -12.09
C SER A 2 2.16 -1.78 -11.32
N VAL A 3 1.00 -1.89 -11.94
CA VAL A 3 -0.27 -1.43 -11.34
C VAL A 3 -0.98 -2.62 -10.73
N VAL A 4 -1.37 -2.47 -9.47
CA VAL A 4 -2.12 -3.48 -8.71
C VAL A 4 -3.45 -2.86 -8.30
N PHE A 5 -4.52 -3.65 -8.37
CA PHE A 5 -5.83 -3.18 -7.91
C PHE A 5 -5.79 -2.86 -6.42
N GLY A 6 -6.36 -1.72 -6.04
CA GLY A 6 -6.46 -1.30 -4.65
C GLY A 6 -7.39 -2.22 -3.86
N GLY A 7 -7.05 -2.51 -2.61
CA GLY A 7 -7.80 -3.44 -1.76
C GLY A 7 -7.40 -4.91 -1.93
N PHE A 8 -6.33 -5.20 -2.68
CA PHE A 8 -5.76 -6.55 -2.76
C PHE A 8 -5.36 -7.10 -1.39
N ALA A 9 -5.53 -8.40 -1.22
CA ALA A 9 -5.06 -9.10 -0.03
C ALA A 9 -3.54 -8.92 0.13
N PRO A 10 -3.02 -8.82 1.38
CA PRO A 10 -1.61 -8.56 1.63
C PRO A 10 -0.64 -9.53 0.94
N ASN A 11 -0.96 -10.83 0.96
CA ASN A 11 -0.17 -11.87 0.29
C ASN A 11 -0.06 -11.63 -1.23
N GLU A 12 -1.15 -11.22 -1.87
CA GLU A 12 -1.18 -10.96 -3.32
C GLU A 12 -0.37 -9.72 -3.71
N LEU A 13 -0.36 -8.71 -2.85
CA LEU A 13 0.49 -7.54 -3.02
C LEU A 13 1.97 -7.88 -2.79
N ALA A 14 2.28 -8.67 -1.76
CA ALA A 14 3.65 -9.09 -1.44
C ALA A 14 4.29 -9.87 -2.60
N LEU A 15 3.57 -10.79 -3.23
CA LEU A 15 4.05 -11.53 -4.40
C LEU A 15 4.43 -10.60 -5.56
N ARG A 16 3.64 -9.56 -5.80
CA ARG A 16 3.90 -8.57 -6.87
C ARG A 16 5.06 -7.65 -6.53
N ILE A 17 5.23 -7.30 -5.26
CA ILE A 17 6.41 -6.58 -4.76
C ILE A 17 7.66 -7.42 -5.02
N ASP A 18 7.64 -8.70 -4.67
CA ASP A 18 8.80 -9.58 -4.79
C ASP A 18 9.21 -9.86 -6.24
N ASP A 19 8.23 -9.97 -7.14
CA ASP A 19 8.47 -10.11 -8.58
C ASP A 19 9.04 -8.82 -9.19
N ALA A 20 8.44 -7.66 -8.90
CA ALA A 20 8.83 -6.39 -9.50
C ALA A 20 10.05 -5.74 -8.85
N LYS A 21 10.37 -6.10 -7.59
CA LYS A 21 11.42 -5.50 -6.75
C LYS A 21 11.43 -3.97 -6.80
N PRO A 22 10.29 -3.29 -6.55
CA PRO A 22 10.18 -1.86 -6.72
C PRO A 22 11.01 -1.11 -5.68
N LYS A 23 11.52 0.07 -6.03
CA LYS A 23 12.15 0.98 -5.07
C LYS A 23 11.12 1.81 -4.29
N ALA A 24 9.96 2.07 -4.89
CA ALA A 24 8.89 2.84 -4.29
C ALA A 24 7.51 2.26 -4.63
N LEU A 25 6.54 2.47 -3.74
CA LEU A 25 5.13 2.14 -3.93
C LEU A 25 4.29 3.41 -3.76
N VAL A 26 3.35 3.63 -4.67
CA VAL A 26 2.43 4.78 -4.62
C VAL A 26 1.04 4.26 -4.30
N THR A 27 0.40 4.83 -3.27
CA THR A 27 -0.92 4.42 -2.81
C THR A 27 -1.71 5.59 -2.21
N ALA A 28 -2.89 5.31 -1.67
CA ALA A 28 -3.68 6.23 -0.86
C ALA A 28 -3.93 5.61 0.52
N SER A 29 -4.42 6.41 1.47
CA SER A 29 -4.84 5.91 2.78
C SER A 29 -5.99 4.89 2.68
N CYS A 30 -6.94 5.13 1.77
CA CYS A 30 -8.09 4.24 1.55
C CYS A 30 -8.62 4.24 0.10
N GLY A 31 -9.31 3.17 -0.29
CA GLY A 31 -10.21 3.09 -1.44
C GLY A 31 -11.63 3.53 -1.10
N ILE A 32 -12.39 3.96 -2.10
CA ILE A 32 -13.80 4.31 -1.97
C ILE A 32 -14.57 3.54 -3.04
N GLU A 33 -15.42 2.62 -2.61
CA GLU A 33 -16.26 1.78 -3.47
C GLU A 33 -17.71 2.01 -3.11
N PHE A 34 -18.41 2.84 -3.89
CA PHE A 34 -19.75 3.34 -3.57
C PHE A 34 -19.79 4.01 -2.19
N THR A 35 -20.33 3.32 -1.19
CA THR A 35 -20.42 3.77 0.20
C THR A 35 -19.33 3.18 1.09
N ASN A 36 -18.55 2.22 0.60
CA ASN A 36 -17.57 1.49 1.39
C ASN A 36 -16.20 2.18 1.33
N VAL A 37 -15.59 2.32 2.50
CA VAL A 37 -14.21 2.77 2.64
C VAL A 37 -13.33 1.55 2.92
N ILE A 38 -12.34 1.31 2.07
CA ILE A 38 -11.40 0.19 2.20
C ILE A 38 -10.07 0.76 2.63
N GLU A 39 -9.62 0.48 3.85
CA GLU A 39 -8.36 0.99 4.35
C GLU A 39 -7.19 0.29 3.67
N TYR A 40 -6.45 1.01 2.84
CA TYR A 40 -5.33 0.44 2.08
C TYR A 40 -4.09 0.35 2.93
N LYS A 41 -3.86 1.30 3.84
CA LYS A 41 -2.62 1.35 4.63
C LYS A 41 -2.36 0.06 5.43
N PRO A 42 -3.33 -0.52 6.16
CA PRO A 42 -3.10 -1.78 6.86
C PRO A 42 -2.72 -2.93 5.91
N LEU A 43 -3.40 -3.02 4.76
CA LEU A 43 -3.13 -4.05 3.75
C LEU A 43 -1.72 -3.91 3.14
N VAL A 44 -1.31 -2.66 2.88
CA VAL A 44 0.04 -2.33 2.40
C VAL A 44 1.07 -2.66 3.46
N ASP A 45 0.87 -2.24 4.72
CA ASP A 45 1.81 -2.50 5.80
C ASP A 45 2.03 -3.99 6.02
N GLU A 46 0.97 -4.79 6.01
CA GLU A 46 1.06 -6.24 6.12
C GLU A 46 1.79 -6.86 4.92
N ALA A 47 1.49 -6.41 3.69
CA ALA A 47 2.20 -6.88 2.50
C ALA A 47 3.71 -6.58 2.56
N LEU A 48 4.10 -5.43 3.11
CA LEU A 48 5.51 -5.05 3.30
C LEU A 48 6.22 -5.92 4.34
N GLN A 49 5.50 -6.47 5.33
CA GLN A 49 6.06 -7.45 6.27
C GLN A 49 6.26 -8.83 5.63
N ILE A 50 5.38 -9.20 4.70
CA ILE A 50 5.42 -10.50 4.01
C ILE A 50 6.47 -10.52 2.90
N ALA A 51 6.61 -9.41 2.17
CA ALA A 51 7.51 -9.31 1.01
C ALA A 51 8.98 -9.52 1.39
N LYS A 52 9.72 -10.24 0.55
CA LYS A 52 11.18 -10.41 0.64
C LYS A 52 11.95 -9.21 0.12
N HIS A 53 11.35 -8.43 -0.77
CA HIS A 53 11.96 -7.24 -1.38
C HIS A 53 11.06 -6.01 -1.19
N PRO A 54 10.73 -5.61 0.06
CA PRO A 54 9.84 -4.48 0.30
C PRO A 54 10.48 -3.16 -0.20
N PRO A 55 9.72 -2.30 -0.90
CA PRO A 55 10.19 -0.96 -1.25
C PRO A 55 10.49 -0.15 0.00
N GLN A 56 11.48 0.75 -0.10
CA GLN A 56 11.91 1.60 1.01
C GLN A 56 11.08 2.89 1.11
N THR A 57 10.38 3.27 0.05
CA THR A 57 9.62 4.53 -0.02
C THR A 57 8.17 4.23 -0.37
N ILE A 58 7.25 4.75 0.45
CA ILE A 58 5.81 4.73 0.19
C ILE A 58 5.36 6.17 0.01
N VAL A 59 4.79 6.48 -1.16
CA VAL A 59 4.14 7.77 -1.40
C VAL A 59 2.64 7.56 -1.19
N LEU A 60 2.09 8.20 -0.17
CA LEU A 60 0.73 7.95 0.29
C LEU A 60 -0.12 9.21 0.20
N LEU A 61 -1.14 9.17 -0.64
CA LEU A 61 -2.17 10.20 -0.65
C LEU A 61 -3.12 10.03 0.55
N GLN A 62 -3.09 10.97 1.49
CA GLN A 62 -4.04 11.02 2.60
C GLN A 62 -5.42 11.46 2.10
N ARG A 63 -6.39 10.55 2.15
CA ARG A 63 -7.79 10.84 1.83
C ARG A 63 -8.58 11.18 3.09
N PRO A 64 -9.51 12.15 3.04
CA PRO A 64 -10.26 12.57 4.22
C PRO A 64 -11.22 11.50 4.77
N GLN A 65 -11.57 10.48 3.98
CA GLN A 65 -12.51 9.41 4.36
C GLN A 65 -11.91 8.43 5.38
N SER A 66 -10.59 8.21 5.35
CA SER A 66 -9.84 7.47 6.35
C SER A 66 -8.39 7.95 6.29
N GLN A 67 -7.92 8.56 7.38
CA GLN A 67 -6.52 8.97 7.51
C GLN A 67 -5.67 7.80 7.98
N ALA A 68 -4.55 7.60 7.31
CA ALA A 68 -3.61 6.55 7.64
C ALA A 68 -2.52 7.06 8.58
N ALA A 69 -2.11 6.24 9.55
CA ALA A 69 -0.89 6.51 10.30
C ALA A 69 0.34 6.37 9.39
N LEU A 70 1.20 7.38 9.41
CA LEU A 70 2.43 7.41 8.61
C LEU A 70 3.62 6.94 9.44
N GLN A 71 4.45 6.08 8.85
CA GLN A 71 5.74 5.69 9.39
C GLN A 71 6.84 6.64 8.93
N SER A 72 7.42 7.38 9.87
CA SER A 72 8.52 8.32 9.58
C SER A 72 9.70 7.63 8.88
N GLY A 73 10.27 8.31 7.88
CA GLY A 73 11.40 7.81 7.09
C GLY A 73 11.03 6.77 6.03
N ARG A 74 9.76 6.39 5.90
CA ARG A 74 9.25 5.45 4.89
C ARG A 74 8.06 6.00 4.12
N ASP A 75 7.08 6.54 4.85
CA ASP A 75 5.82 7.03 4.30
C ASP A 75 5.87 8.57 4.13
N HIS A 76 5.56 9.05 2.93
CA HIS A 76 5.60 10.46 2.52
C HIS A 76 4.26 10.93 1.94
#